data_AF-X1SXY3-F1
#
_entry.id   AF-X1SXY3-F1
#
_cell.length_a   1.000
_cell.length_b   1.000
_cell.length_c   1.000
_cell.angle_alpha   90.00
_cell.angle_beta   90.00
_cell.angle_gamma   90.00
#
_symmetry.space_group_name_H-M   'P 1'
#
loop_
_entity.id
_entity.type
_entity.pdbx_description
1 polymer ?
#
loop_
_entity_poly.entity_id
_entity_poly.type
_entity_poly.pdbx_seq_one_letter_code
_entity_poly.pdbx_strand_id
1 'polypeptide(L)'
;MEDKLLIWRFKYGSRDALCRIYEKYEDDMLTLAISLLNDVSTAEDVVHDVFVSFAESAEKLKLNGSLKGYLATCVANLARDKIRARRRQPAELVKGEFRP
;
A
#
# COMPACT_ATOMS: atom_id res chain seq x y z
N MET A 1 2.37 23.08 -1.84
CA MET A 1 1.84 23.48 -3.17
C MET A 1 2.16 22.44 -4.23
N GLU A 2 3.34 21.81 -4.16
CA GLU A 2 3.77 20.73 -5.06
C GLU A 2 2.79 19.55 -5.18
N ASP A 3 2.30 18.99 -4.06
CA ASP A 3 1.42 17.81 -4.09
C ASP A 3 0.12 18.08 -4.85
N LYS A 4 -0.46 19.27 -4.70
CA LYS A 4 -1.69 19.66 -5.41
C LYS A 4 -1.49 19.68 -6.92
N LEU A 5 -0.31 20.13 -7.38
CA LEU A 5 0.04 20.14 -8.80
C LEU A 5 0.28 18.72 -9.32
N LEU A 6 0.97 17.86 -8.56
CA LEU A 6 1.17 16.46 -8.90
C LEU A 6 -0.17 15.73 -9.00
N ILE A 7 -1.08 15.92 -8.04
CA ILE A 7 -2.44 15.36 -8.09
C ILE A 7 -3.18 15.84 -9.33
N TRP A 8 -3.14 17.14 -9.61
CA TRP A 8 -3.83 17.69 -10.77
C TRP A 8 -3.32 17.04 -12.06
N ARG A 9 -1.99 17.03 -12.28
CA ARG A 9 -1.39 16.38 -13.46
C ARG A 9 -1.69 14.89 -13.53
N PHE A 10 -1.67 14.20 -12.39
CA PHE A 10 -1.99 12.79 -12.28
C PHE A 10 -3.43 12.50 -12.72
N LYS A 11 -4.40 13.32 -12.29
CA LYS A 11 -5.81 13.21 -12.73
C LYS A 11 -6.01 13.39 -14.23
N TYR A 12 -5.11 14.10 -14.91
CA TYR A 12 -5.11 14.27 -16.36
C TYR A 12 -4.23 13.22 -17.09
N GLY A 13 -3.85 12.12 -16.42
CA GLY A 13 -3.16 10.99 -17.03
C GLY A 13 -1.63 11.15 -17.14
N SER A 14 -1.03 12.12 -16.47
CA SER A 14 0.43 12.31 -16.50
C SER A 14 1.15 11.19 -15.75
N ARG A 15 1.84 10.31 -16.49
CA ARG A 15 2.71 9.26 -15.92
C ARG A 15 3.86 9.85 -15.10
N ASP A 16 4.46 10.96 -15.54
CA ASP A 16 5.51 11.64 -14.77
C ASP A 16 5.03 12.10 -13.40
N ALA A 17 3.77 12.55 -13.31
CA ALA A 17 3.18 12.92 -12.02
C ALA A 17 3.02 11.71 -11.10
N LEU A 18 2.62 10.55 -11.64
CA LEU A 18 2.57 9.31 -10.88
C LEU A 18 3.97 8.88 -10.39
N CYS A 19 4.98 8.93 -11.27
CA CYS A 19 6.37 8.60 -10.93
C CYS A 19 6.89 9.47 -9.78
N ARG A 20 6.68 10.79 -9.86
CA ARG A 20 7.06 11.71 -8.79
C ARG A 20 6.30 11.49 -7.49
N ILE A 21 5.04 11.09 -7.55
CA ILE A 21 4.26 10.74 -6.36
C ILE A 21 4.84 9.47 -5.72
N TYR A 22 5.17 8.46 -6.54
CA TYR A 22 5.80 7.23 -6.07
C TYR A 22 7.12 7.52 -5.36
N GLU A 23 8.07 8.13 -6.07
CA GLU A 23 9.40 8.49 -5.54
C GLU A 23 9.32 9.32 -4.25
N LYS A 24 8.32 10.20 -4.14
CA LYS A 24 8.17 11.07 -2.97
C LYS A 24 7.67 10.37 -1.72
N TYR A 25 6.86 9.31 -1.86
CA TYR A 25 6.16 8.70 -0.72
C TYR A 25 6.45 7.22 -0.51
N GLU A 26 7.14 6.55 -1.41
CA GLU A 26 7.50 5.13 -1.29
C GLU A 26 8.12 4.81 0.08
N ASP A 27 9.20 5.50 0.45
CA ASP A 27 9.91 5.25 1.72
C ASP A 27 9.02 5.45 2.96
N ASP A 28 8.19 6.49 2.96
CA ASP A 28 7.23 6.78 4.03
C ASP A 28 6.19 5.65 4.15
N MET A 29 5.67 5.19 3.01
CA MET A 29 4.66 4.14 2.93
C MET A 29 5.23 2.78 3.31
N LEU A 30 6.46 2.50 2.88
CA LEU A 30 7.18 1.27 3.21
C LEU A 30 7.51 1.21 4.70
N THR A 31 8.01 2.31 5.27
CA THR A 31 8.25 2.42 6.73
C THR A 31 6.97 2.17 7.52
N LEU A 32 5.85 2.77 7.09
CA LEU A 32 4.54 2.53 7.70
C LEU A 32 4.13 1.06 7.60
N ALA A 33 4.21 0.46 6.41
CA ALA A 33 3.81 -0.92 6.18
C ALA A 33 4.66 -1.91 7.01
N ILE A 34 5.98 -1.72 7.05
CA ILE A 34 6.91 -2.51 7.87
C ILE A 34 6.52 -2.41 9.35
N SER A 35 6.24 -1.21 9.85
CA SER A 35 5.85 -1.01 11.26
C SER A 35 4.56 -1.74 11.64
N LEU A 36 3.66 -1.96 10.67
CA LEU A 36 2.38 -2.64 10.88
C LEU A 36 2.48 -4.17 10.71
N LEU A 37 3.30 -4.63 9.75
CA LEU A 37 3.37 -6.03 9.32
C LEU A 37 4.52 -6.80 9.98
N ASN A 38 5.57 -6.10 10.41
CA ASN A 38 6.82 -6.67 10.89
C ASN A 38 7.44 -7.70 9.92
N ASP A 39 7.23 -7.48 8.62
CA ASP A 39 7.72 -8.33 7.53
C ASP A 39 7.97 -7.45 6.30
N VAL A 40 9.22 -7.38 5.85
CA VAL A 40 9.65 -6.46 4.78
C VAL A 40 9.03 -6.83 3.44
N SER A 41 9.08 -8.11 3.06
CA SER A 41 8.54 -8.58 1.78
C SER A 41 7.04 -8.31 1.66
N THR A 42 6.27 -8.61 2.71
CA THR A 42 4.82 -8.31 2.71
C THR A 42 4.56 -6.81 2.70
N ALA A 43 5.42 -6.02 3.33
CA ALA A 43 5.29 -4.56 3.32
C ALA A 43 5.52 -3.98 1.93
N GLU A 44 6.54 -4.44 1.21
CA GLU A 44 6.80 -4.09 -0.19
C GLU A 44 5.61 -4.42 -1.08
N ASP A 45 5.08 -5.64 -0.97
CA ASP A 45 3.88 -6.07 -1.72
C ASP A 45 2.68 -5.16 -1.44
N VAL A 46 2.44 -4.81 -0.17
CA VAL A 46 1.32 -3.93 0.22
C VAL A 46 1.49 -2.53 -0.35
N VAL A 47 2.70 -1.96 -0.30
CA VAL A 47 2.96 -0.63 -0.88
C VAL A 47 2.76 -0.67 -2.39
N HIS A 48 3.27 -1.71 -3.06
CA HIS A 48 3.11 -1.88 -4.49
C HIS A 48 1.63 -1.98 -4.89
N ASP A 49 0.86 -2.85 -4.24
CA ASP A 49 -0.58 -3.02 -4.47
C ASP A 49 -1.34 -1.69 -4.30
N VAL A 50 -0.96 -0.87 -3.32
CA VAL A 50 -1.56 0.45 -3.09
C VAL A 50 -1.21 1.41 -4.23
N PHE A 51 0.03 1.47 -4.70
CA PHE A 51 0.42 2.35 -5.79
C PHE A 51 -0.17 1.93 -7.13
N VAL A 52 -0.31 0.62 -7.40
CA VAL A 52 -1.03 0.09 -8.57
C VAL A 52 -2.50 0.52 -8.50
N SER A 53 -3.17 0.27 -7.38
CA SER A 53 -4.57 0.68 -7.19
C SER A 53 -4.74 2.21 -7.28
N PHE A 54 -3.77 2.97 -6.78
CA PHE A 54 -3.75 4.41 -6.87
C PHE A 54 -3.66 4.87 -8.33
N ALA A 55 -2.75 4.28 -9.12
CA ALA A 55 -2.58 4.57 -10.55
C ALA A 55 -3.89 4.37 -11.34
N GLU A 56 -4.63 3.30 -11.04
CA GLU A 56 -5.93 2.98 -11.65
C GLU A 56 -7.06 3.93 -11.20
N SER A 57 -6.90 4.58 -10.05
CA SER A 57 -7.92 5.45 -9.45
C SER A 57 -7.92 6.90 -9.97
N ALA A 58 -7.00 7.26 -10.88
CA ALA A 58 -6.70 8.63 -11.28
C ALA A 58 -7.94 9.50 -11.57
N GLU A 59 -8.88 8.99 -12.37
CA GLU A 59 -10.10 9.73 -12.77
C GLU A 59 -11.10 9.91 -11.62
N LYS A 60 -11.14 8.96 -10.67
CA LYS A 60 -12.14 8.90 -9.59
C LYS A 60 -11.62 9.46 -8.26
N LEU A 61 -10.34 9.79 -8.20
CA LEU A 61 -9.66 10.22 -6.98
C LEU A 61 -10.31 11.47 -6.38
N LYS A 62 -10.96 11.31 -5.21
CA LYS A 62 -11.46 12.42 -4.38
C LYS A 62 -10.59 12.54 -3.14
N LEU A 63 -9.72 13.54 -3.12
CA LEU A 63 -8.84 13.80 -1.99
C LEU A 63 -9.50 14.74 -0.99
N ASN A 64 -9.90 14.18 0.15
CA ASN A 64 -10.30 14.93 1.33
C ASN A 64 -9.13 14.94 2.31
N GLY A 65 -8.21 15.90 2.14
CA GLY A 65 -6.99 16.01 2.95
C GLY A 65 -5.70 16.02 2.12
N SER A 66 -4.61 15.51 2.71
CA SER A 66 -3.30 15.43 2.04
C SER A 66 -3.14 14.11 1.28
N LEU A 67 -2.33 14.12 0.21
CA LEU A 67 -1.99 12.91 -0.56
C LEU A 67 -1.30 11.87 0.33
N LYS A 68 -0.35 12.31 1.17
CA LYS A 68 0.31 11.44 2.17
C LYS A 68 -0.71 10.77 3.10
N GLY A 69 -1.69 11.51 3.61
CA GLY A 69 -2.72 10.95 4.49
C GLY A 69 -3.63 9.94 3.80
N TYR A 70 -3.97 10.20 2.54
CA TYR A 70 -4.73 9.25 1.72
C TYR A 70 -3.93 7.95 1.50
N LEU A 71 -2.69 8.03 1.03
CA LEU A 71 -1.84 6.86 0.79
C LEU A 71 -1.60 6.07 2.09
N ALA A 72 -1.31 6.76 3.20
CA ALA A 72 -1.11 6.14 4.51
C ALA A 72 -2.37 5.37 4.96
N THR A 73 -3.56 5.91 4.69
CA THR A 73 -4.83 5.24 4.98
C THR A 73 -4.99 3.97 4.16
N CYS A 74 -4.72 4.03 2.85
CA CYS A 74 -4.76 2.87 1.95
C CYS A 74 -3.79 1.76 2.41
N VAL A 75 -2.53 2.10 2.67
CA VAL A 75 -1.50 1.17 3.16
C VAL A 75 -1.93 0.53 4.48
N ALA A 76 -2.36 1.34 5.45
CA ALA A 76 -2.74 0.83 6.76
C ALA A 76 -3.99 -0.05 6.70
N ASN A 77 -4.92 0.20 5.77
CA ASN A 77 -6.09 -0.66 5.54
C ASN A 77 -5.67 -2.00 4.95
N LEU A 78 -4.89 -1.99 3.86
CA LEU A 78 -4.45 -3.22 3.20
C LEU A 78 -3.57 -4.08 4.12
N ALA A 79 -2.65 -3.47 4.88
CA ALA A 79 -1.85 -4.16 5.88
C ALA A 79 -2.73 -4.85 6.95
N ARG A 80 -3.74 -4.15 7.49
CA ARG A 80 -4.67 -4.74 8.46
C ARG A 80 -5.47 -5.88 7.87
N ASP A 81 -5.87 -5.78 6.61
CA ASP A 81 -6.60 -6.84 5.93
C ASP A 81 -5.72 -8.09 5.71
N LYS A 82 -4.43 -7.93 5.37
CA LYS A 82 -3.46 -9.04 5.33
C LYS A 82 -3.28 -9.68 6.71
N ILE A 83 -3.17 -8.89 7.78
CA ILE A 83 -3.09 -9.41 9.16
C ILE A 83 -4.34 -10.21 9.53
N ARG A 84 -5.52 -9.68 9.19
CA ARG A 84 -6.81 -10.36 9.42
C ARG A 84 -6.91 -11.66 8.62
N ALA A 85 -6.46 -11.68 7.38
CA ALA A 85 -6.46 -12.87 6.53
C ALA A 85 -5.55 -13.96 7.10
N ARG A 86 -4.33 -13.62 7.54
CA ARG A 86 -3.39 -14.54 8.20
C ARG A 86 -3.99 -15.17 9.47
N ARG A 87 -4.70 -14.39 10.28
CA ARG A 87 -5.36 -14.88 11.50
C ARG A 87 -6.54 -15.82 11.24
N ARG A 88 -7.17 -15.73 10.06
CA ARG A 88 -8.31 -16.57 9.67
C ARG A 88 -7.89 -17.88 9.00
N GLN A 89 -6.63 -18.01 8.59
CA GLN A 89 -6.10 -19.30 8.14
C GLN A 89 -5.96 -20.21 9.38
N PRO A 90 -6.72 -21.32 9.47
CA PRO A 90 -6.50 -22.30 10.52
C PRO A 90 -5.06 -22.80 10.39
N ALA A 91 -4.37 -22.98 11.52
CA ALA A 91 -3.09 -23.66 11.56
C ALA A 91 -3.27 -25.16 11.19
N GLU A 92 -3.47 -25.45 9.90
CA GLU A 92 -3.28 -26.76 9.29
C GLU A 92 -2.14 -26.54 8.28
N LEU A 93 -0.91 -26.99 8.53
CA LEU A 93 -0.49 -28.38 8.55
C LEU A 93 0.79 -28.53 9.40
N VAL A 94 0.65 -28.99 10.64
CA VAL A 94 1.67 -29.86 11.26
C VAL A 94 0.97 -31.17 11.55
N LYS A 95 0.81 -31.99 10.51
CA LYS A 95 0.46 -33.40 10.65
C LYS A 95 1.51 -34.23 9.93
N GLY A 96 2.39 -34.81 10.75
CA GLY A 96 2.75 -36.22 10.61
C GLY A 96 4.06 -36.53 9.89
N GLU A 97 5.18 -36.38 10.60
CA GLU A 97 6.28 -37.36 10.52
C GLU A 97 6.86 -37.57 11.93
N PHE A 98 6.21 -38.44 12.70
CA PHE A 98 6.89 -39.17 13.77
C PHE A 98 6.70 -40.65 13.47
N ARG A 99 7.78 -41.31 13.07
CA ARG A 99 7.84 -42.75 12.89
C ARG A 99 9.16 -43.26 13.46
N PRO A 100 9.17 -43.93 14.63
CA PRO A 100 10.03 -45.07 14.87
C PRO A 100 9.35 -46.36 14.38
#